data_AF-A0A3P1XXU6-F1
#
_entry.id   AF-A0A3P1XXU6-F1
#
_cell.length_a   1.000
_cell.length_b   1.000
_cell.length_c   1.000
_cell.angle_alpha   90.00
_cell.angle_beta   90.00
_cell.angle_gamma   90.00
#
_symmetry.space_group_name_H-M   'P 1'
#
loop_
_entity.id
_entity.type
_entity.pdbx_description
1 polymer ?
#
loop_
_entity_poly.entity_id
_entity_poly.type
_entity_poly.pdbx_seq_one_letter_code
_entity_poly.pdbx_strand_id
1 'polypeptide(L)'
;MMRIGKLRLYLETTVFNYYFDTDRDGHEDVVRLFEAIGAGRYEGYASWYVTDELREAPEPKRSAMLSLIEQYGIAVLESTSEAARLAEIYLKTEIIPSSYRLDSLHVAAASVYKLDCVVSYNFQHINRDKTRILTTNVNNTEGYGGVVICTAKEVLRHEQPDI
;
A
#
# COMPACT_ATOMS: atom_id res chain seq x y z
N MET A 1 -5.18 27.82 -2.90
CA MET A 1 -3.82 27.39 -2.54
C MET A 1 -3.88 25.91 -2.19
N MET A 2 -3.52 25.00 -3.10
CA MET A 2 -3.35 23.59 -2.72
C MET A 2 -2.15 23.52 -1.78
N ARG A 3 -2.35 23.11 -0.53
CA ARG A 3 -1.23 22.65 0.30
C ARG A 3 -0.77 21.34 -0.32
N ILE A 4 0.44 21.32 -0.87
CA ILE A 4 1.11 20.08 -1.22
C ILE A 4 1.53 19.46 0.11
N GLY A 5 0.61 18.69 0.71
CA GLY A 5 0.91 17.86 1.88
C GLY A 5 1.90 16.76 1.50
N LYS A 6 2.50 16.13 2.51
CA LYS A 6 3.31 14.92 2.27
C LYS A 6 2.42 13.85 1.66
N LEU A 7 2.95 13.09 0.70
CA LEU A 7 2.23 11.93 0.18
C LEU A 7 2.02 10.92 1.31
N ARG A 8 0.79 10.43 1.42
CA ARG A 8 0.35 9.43 2.40
C ARG A 8 0.31 8.09 1.72
N LEU A 9 1.19 7.21 2.15
CA LEU A 9 1.51 5.95 1.49
C LEU A 9 0.98 4.79 2.32
N TYR A 10 0.08 4.02 1.74
CA TYR A 10 -0.29 2.71 2.26
C TYR A 10 0.77 1.69 1.84
N LEU A 11 1.42 1.05 2.80
CA LEU A 11 2.39 -0.01 2.56
C LEU A 11 1.68 -1.37 2.67
N GLU A 12 1.57 -2.06 1.54
CA GLU A 12 1.07 -3.43 1.49
C GLU A 12 2.13 -4.43 1.99
N THR A 13 1.69 -5.60 2.44
CA THR A 13 2.51 -6.64 3.09
C THR A 13 3.76 -7.02 2.29
N THR A 14 3.69 -7.08 0.96
CA THR A 14 4.88 -7.36 0.14
C THR A 14 6.00 -6.35 0.32
N VAL A 15 5.71 -5.08 0.63
CA VAL A 15 6.72 -4.04 0.82
C VAL A 15 7.64 -4.37 2.00
N PHE A 16 7.09 -4.87 3.11
CA PHE A 16 7.88 -5.28 4.28
C PHE A 16 8.78 -6.48 3.97
N ASN A 17 8.31 -7.40 3.12
CA ASN A 17 9.12 -8.53 2.68
C ASN A 17 10.31 -8.08 1.82
N TYR A 18 10.07 -7.17 0.86
CA TYR A 18 11.11 -6.64 -0.02
C TYR A 18 12.18 -5.86 0.74
N TYR A 19 11.85 -5.25 1.88
CA TYR A 19 12.84 -4.57 2.72
C TYR A 19 13.98 -5.48 3.18
N PHE A 20 13.73 -6.80 3.35
CA PHE A 20 14.76 -7.75 3.80
C PHE A 20 15.31 -8.64 2.68
N ASP A 21 14.73 -8.59 1.48
CA ASP A 21 15.07 -9.50 0.38
C ASP A 21 16.13 -8.87 -0.54
N THR A 22 17.40 -8.96 -0.15
CA THR A 22 18.54 -8.29 -0.82
C THR A 22 18.75 -8.70 -2.27
N ASP A 23 18.21 -9.85 -2.68
CA ASP A 23 18.41 -10.41 -4.02
C ASP A 23 17.28 -9.99 -5.00
N ARG A 24 16.21 -9.35 -4.52
CA ARG A 24 15.09 -8.91 -5.37
C ARG A 24 15.30 -7.53 -5.96
N ASP A 25 15.01 -7.40 -7.26
CA ASP A 25 14.85 -6.10 -7.91
C ASP A 25 13.74 -5.30 -7.21
N GLY A 26 14.07 -4.11 -6.72
CA GLY A 26 13.21 -3.25 -5.91
C GLY A 26 13.53 -3.21 -4.41
N HIS A 27 14.40 -4.07 -3.89
CA HIS A 27 14.85 -4.02 -2.49
C HIS A 27 15.41 -2.65 -2.09
N GLU A 28 16.38 -2.14 -2.87
CA GLU A 28 17.02 -0.86 -2.61
C GLU A 28 16.01 0.31 -2.62
N ASP A 29 15.05 0.29 -3.54
CA ASP A 29 13.98 1.28 -3.61
C ASP A 29 13.06 1.22 -2.38
N VAL A 30 12.76 0.02 -1.87
CA VAL A 30 11.98 -0.14 -0.64
C VAL A 30 12.76 0.39 0.57
N VAL A 31 14.03 0.05 0.72
CA VAL A 31 14.87 0.56 1.82
C VAL A 31 14.86 2.10 1.81
N ARG A 32 15.11 2.71 0.64
CA ARG A 32 15.06 4.18 0.47
C ARG A 32 13.69 4.78 0.79
N LEU A 33 12.61 4.06 0.51
CA LEU A 33 11.25 4.50 0.83
C LEU A 33 11.00 4.52 2.34
N PHE A 34 11.40 3.48 3.07
CA PHE A 34 11.30 3.48 4.52
C PHE A 34 12.14 4.60 5.14
N GLU A 35 13.38 4.80 4.68
CA GLU A 35 14.21 5.94 5.10
C GLU A 35 13.54 7.29 4.80
N ALA A 36 12.87 7.44 3.66
CA ALA A 36 12.12 8.64 3.32
C ALA A 36 10.95 8.90 4.27
N ILE A 37 10.22 7.85 4.66
CA ILE A 37 9.15 7.91 5.66
C ILE A 37 9.72 8.31 7.03
N GLY A 38 10.81 7.67 7.47
CA GLY A 38 11.47 7.98 8.74
C GLY A 38 12.04 9.40 8.80
N ALA A 39 12.51 9.92 7.65
CA ALA A 39 12.94 11.32 7.50
C ALA A 39 11.75 12.31 7.40
N GLY A 40 10.52 11.81 7.41
CA GLY A 40 9.31 12.61 7.32
C GLY A 40 9.09 13.22 5.94
N ARG A 41 9.63 12.67 4.87
CA ARG A 41 9.32 13.10 3.48
C ARG A 41 7.94 12.59 3.04
N TYR A 42 7.55 11.44 3.54
CA TYR A 42 6.24 10.82 3.34
C TYR A 42 5.60 10.46 4.68
N GLU A 43 4.30 10.19 4.67
CA GLU A 43 3.60 9.60 5.80
C GLU A 43 3.29 8.13 5.48
N GLY A 44 3.81 7.22 6.31
CA GLY A 44 3.62 5.78 6.13
C GLY A 44 2.39 5.28 6.88
N TYR A 45 1.58 4.48 6.21
CA TYR A 45 0.41 3.82 6.78
C TYR A 45 0.42 2.33 6.44
N ALA A 46 -0.03 1.49 7.37
CA ALA A 46 -0.38 0.09 7.14
C ALA A 46 -1.78 -0.15 7.71
N SER A 47 -2.40 -1.30 7.48
CA SER A 47 -3.64 -1.66 8.16
C SER A 47 -3.47 -2.87 9.06
N TRP A 48 -4.51 -3.15 9.86
CA TRP A 48 -4.61 -4.41 10.60
C TRP A 48 -4.43 -5.63 9.69
N TYR A 49 -4.93 -5.61 8.45
CA TYR A 49 -4.73 -6.70 7.48
C TYR A 49 -3.26 -6.98 7.24
N VAL A 50 -2.45 -5.92 7.06
CA VAL A 50 -1.00 -6.05 6.89
C VAL A 50 -0.38 -6.68 8.13
N THR A 51 -0.70 -6.16 9.32
CA THR A 51 -0.11 -6.72 10.55
C THR A 51 -0.51 -8.17 10.80
N ASP A 52 -1.71 -8.58 10.38
CA ASP A 52 -2.18 -9.96 10.47
C ASP A 52 -1.35 -10.87 9.55
N GLU A 53 -1.17 -10.48 8.30
CA GLU A 53 -0.32 -11.23 7.34
C GLU A 53 1.14 -11.29 7.77
N LEU A 54 1.69 -10.21 8.34
CA LEU A 54 3.05 -10.22 8.88
C LEU A 54 3.21 -11.20 10.05
N ARG A 55 2.16 -11.42 10.86
CA ARG A 55 2.18 -12.34 12.01
C ARG A 55 2.19 -13.82 11.62
N GLU A 56 1.74 -14.14 10.41
CA GLU A 56 1.79 -15.49 9.85
C GLU A 56 3.20 -15.92 9.43
N ALA A 57 4.14 -14.97 9.30
CA ALA A 57 5.53 -15.31 9.01
C ALA A 57 6.22 -16.01 10.20
N PRO A 58 7.18 -16.90 9.95
CA PRO A 58 7.99 -17.50 11.01
C PRO A 58 8.99 -16.49 11.60
N GLU A 59 9.45 -16.75 12.82
CA GLU A 59 10.61 -16.05 13.37
C GLU A 59 11.91 -16.43 12.65
N PRO A 60 12.90 -15.52 12.54
CA PRO A 60 12.92 -14.14 13.04
C PRO A 60 12.27 -13.12 12.10
N LYS A 61 11.77 -13.55 10.95
CA LYS A 61 11.26 -12.68 9.89
C LYS A 61 10.07 -11.85 10.35
N ARG A 62 9.13 -12.46 11.09
CA ARG A 62 7.97 -11.76 11.66
C ARG A 62 8.36 -10.59 12.54
N SER A 63 9.21 -10.82 13.56
CA SER A 63 9.62 -9.76 14.48
C SER A 63 10.37 -8.65 13.74
N ALA A 64 11.22 -9.00 12.77
CA ALA A 64 11.96 -8.03 11.97
C ALA A 64 11.02 -7.15 11.10
N MET A 65 9.98 -7.73 10.49
CA MET A 65 9.01 -6.95 9.70
C MET A 65 8.13 -6.06 10.57
N LEU A 66 7.67 -6.56 11.72
CA LEU A 66 6.87 -5.76 12.65
C LEU A 66 7.68 -4.61 13.26
N SER A 67 8.98 -4.79 13.52
CA SER A 67 9.82 -3.71 14.06
C SER A 67 10.00 -2.54 13.09
N LEU A 68 9.87 -2.76 11.77
CA LEU A 68 9.89 -1.66 10.79
C LEU A 68 8.73 -0.68 10.99
N ILE A 69 7.56 -1.16 11.43
CA ILE A 69 6.39 -0.32 11.68
C ILE A 69 6.72 0.72 12.76
N GLU A 70 7.28 0.27 13.87
CA GLU A 70 7.68 1.14 14.99
C GLU A 70 8.88 2.02 14.63
N GLN A 71 9.91 1.42 14.01
CA GLN A 71 11.16 2.09 13.67
C GLN A 71 10.95 3.30 12.76
N TYR A 72 10.05 3.18 11.78
CA TYR A 72 9.79 4.24 10.79
C TYR A 72 8.51 5.04 11.06
N GLY A 73 7.85 4.82 12.20
CA GLY A 73 6.65 5.57 12.60
C GLY A 73 5.46 5.36 11.66
N ILE A 74 5.26 4.13 11.17
CA ILE A 74 4.16 3.78 10.28
C ILE A 74 2.88 3.65 11.10
N ALA A 75 1.85 4.42 10.74
CA ALA A 75 0.57 4.38 11.42
C ALA A 75 -0.24 3.14 11.01
N VAL A 76 -0.78 2.40 11.98
CA VAL A 76 -1.61 1.21 11.72
C VAL A 76 -3.09 1.59 11.78
N LEU A 77 -3.76 1.47 10.64
CA LEU A 77 -5.17 1.79 10.42
C LEU A 77 -6.07 0.63 10.82
N GLU A 78 -7.17 0.95 11.51
CA GLU A 78 -8.18 -0.03 11.90
C GLU A 78 -8.93 -0.59 10.69
N SER A 79 -9.37 -1.84 10.81
CA SER A 79 -10.31 -2.42 9.85
C SER A 79 -11.69 -1.76 10.01
N THR A 80 -12.32 -1.41 8.89
CA THR A 80 -13.64 -0.76 8.89
C THR A 80 -14.63 -1.57 8.07
N SER A 81 -15.91 -1.50 8.45
CA SER A 81 -17.00 -2.09 7.67
C SER A 81 -17.11 -1.45 6.28
N GLU A 82 -16.69 -0.19 6.15
CA GLU A 82 -16.68 0.54 4.89
C GLU A 82 -15.60 0.03 3.93
N ALA A 83 -14.39 -0.25 4.42
CA ALA A 83 -13.33 -0.89 3.64
C ALA A 83 -13.76 -2.30 3.22
N ALA A 84 -14.40 -3.07 4.11
CA ALA A 84 -14.94 -4.38 3.76
C ALA A 84 -16.02 -4.28 2.67
N ARG A 85 -16.95 -3.33 2.77
CA ARG A 85 -18.00 -3.09 1.75
C ARG A 85 -17.40 -2.77 0.39
N LEU A 86 -16.41 -1.87 0.35
CA LEU A 86 -15.75 -1.45 -0.89
C LEU A 86 -14.95 -2.61 -1.51
N ALA A 87 -14.26 -3.41 -0.70
CA ALA A 87 -13.57 -4.60 -1.16
C ALA A 87 -14.53 -5.62 -1.81
N GLU A 88 -15.71 -5.84 -1.21
CA GLU A 88 -16.75 -6.72 -1.80
C GLU A 88 -17.27 -6.19 -3.14
N ILE A 89 -17.30 -4.87 -3.37
CA ILE A 89 -17.64 -4.31 -4.69
C ILE A 89 -16.59 -4.69 -5.72
N TYR A 90 -15.29 -4.56 -5.40
CA TYR A 90 -14.23 -4.96 -6.33
C TYR A 90 -14.32 -6.43 -6.72
N LEU A 91 -14.69 -7.30 -5.77
CA LEU A 91 -14.86 -8.73 -6.01
C LEU A 91 -16.09 -9.03 -6.88
N LYS A 92 -17.24 -8.42 -6.56
CA LYS A 92 -18.49 -8.61 -7.33
C LYS A 92 -18.42 -8.06 -8.75
N THR A 93 -17.59 -7.05 -8.97
CA THR A 93 -17.34 -6.47 -10.29
C THR A 93 -16.19 -7.17 -11.03
N GLU A 94 -15.63 -8.24 -10.45
CA GLU A 94 -14.53 -9.04 -11.01
C GLU A 94 -13.29 -8.22 -11.37
N ILE A 95 -13.11 -7.07 -10.73
CA ILE A 95 -11.91 -6.24 -10.87
C ILE A 95 -10.72 -6.96 -10.22
N ILE A 96 -10.99 -7.56 -9.05
CA ILE A 96 -10.07 -8.42 -8.33
C ILE A 96 -10.76 -9.79 -8.20
N PRO A 97 -10.10 -10.91 -8.59
CA PRO A 97 -10.70 -12.24 -8.45
C PRO A 97 -10.97 -12.58 -6.97
N SER A 98 -12.03 -13.35 -6.71
CA SER A 98 -12.46 -13.75 -5.36
C SER A 98 -11.40 -14.50 -4.55
N SER A 99 -10.47 -15.20 -5.22
CA SER A 99 -9.31 -15.85 -4.59
C SER A 99 -8.32 -14.85 -3.95
N TYR A 100 -8.42 -13.56 -4.28
CA TYR A 100 -7.53 -12.50 -3.83
C TYR A 100 -8.29 -11.47 -2.98
N ARG A 101 -9.10 -11.94 -2.04
CA ARG A 101 -9.89 -11.08 -1.15
C ARG A 101 -9.05 -10.17 -0.24
N LEU A 102 -7.85 -10.60 0.17
CA LEU A 102 -6.97 -9.75 0.99
C LEU A 102 -6.43 -8.56 0.18
N ASP A 103 -6.07 -8.81 -1.09
CA ASP A 103 -5.64 -7.77 -2.03
C ASP A 103 -6.69 -6.66 -2.21
N SER A 104 -7.98 -7.03 -2.28
CA SER A 104 -9.07 -6.06 -2.39
C SER A 104 -9.26 -5.23 -1.12
N LEU A 105 -8.97 -5.79 0.06
CA LEU A 105 -9.04 -5.08 1.33
C LEU A 105 -7.93 -4.03 1.49
N HIS A 106 -6.72 -4.27 0.98
CA HIS A 106 -5.66 -3.27 1.02
C HIS A 106 -6.00 -2.02 0.22
N VAL A 107 -6.48 -2.21 -1.03
CA VAL A 107 -6.90 -1.09 -1.88
C VAL A 107 -8.09 -0.37 -1.27
N ALA A 108 -9.08 -1.12 -0.75
CA ALA A 108 -10.25 -0.54 -0.13
C ALA A 108 -9.91 0.28 1.13
N ALA A 109 -9.04 -0.24 2.00
CA ALA A 109 -8.58 0.47 3.19
C ALA A 109 -7.91 1.79 2.81
N ALA A 110 -6.95 1.76 1.88
CA ALA A 110 -6.29 2.99 1.43
C ALA A 110 -7.28 4.01 0.85
N SER A 111 -8.28 3.53 0.11
CA SER A 111 -9.33 4.39 -0.48
C SER A 111 -10.24 5.02 0.58
N VAL A 112 -10.71 4.24 1.56
CA VAL A 112 -11.61 4.73 2.62
C VAL A 112 -10.91 5.74 3.53
N TYR A 113 -9.64 5.50 3.86
CA TYR A 113 -8.82 6.46 4.60
C TYR A 113 -8.29 7.61 3.73
N LYS A 114 -8.70 7.66 2.46
CA LYS A 114 -8.35 8.70 1.47
C LYS A 114 -6.84 8.89 1.37
N LEU A 115 -6.07 7.80 1.37
CA LEU A 115 -4.62 7.84 1.18
C LEU A 115 -4.29 8.08 -0.29
N ASP A 116 -3.06 8.52 -0.55
CA ASP A 116 -2.68 8.97 -1.89
C ASP A 116 -2.20 7.78 -2.74
N CYS A 117 -1.44 6.87 -2.13
CA CYS A 117 -0.88 5.71 -2.84
C CYS A 117 -1.03 4.38 -2.08
N VAL A 118 -1.18 3.28 -2.82
CA VAL A 118 -0.91 1.92 -2.35
C VAL A 118 0.42 1.47 -2.92
N VAL A 119 1.43 1.34 -2.07
CA VAL A 119 2.74 0.81 -2.45
C VAL A 119 2.67 -0.71 -2.35
N SER A 120 2.90 -1.40 -3.46
CA SER A 120 2.86 -2.87 -3.52
C SER A 120 3.80 -3.42 -4.59
N TYR A 121 4.36 -4.59 -4.31
CA TYR A 121 5.12 -5.41 -5.23
C TYR A 121 4.38 -6.70 -5.61
N ASN A 122 3.08 -6.80 -5.28
CA ASN A 122 2.21 -7.87 -5.75
C ASN A 122 1.79 -7.62 -7.22
N PHE A 123 2.73 -7.85 -8.14
CA PHE A 123 2.54 -7.65 -9.58
C PHE A 123 1.54 -8.63 -10.22
N GLN A 124 1.21 -9.73 -9.55
CA GLN A 124 0.33 -10.74 -10.15
C GLN A 124 -1.15 -10.34 -10.09
N HIS A 125 -1.56 -9.47 -9.16
CA HIS A 125 -2.99 -9.26 -8.84
C HIS A 125 -3.44 -7.80 -8.74
N ILE A 126 -2.71 -6.94 -8.03
CA ILE A 126 -3.12 -5.54 -7.78
C ILE A 126 -2.51 -4.58 -8.80
N ASN A 127 -1.23 -4.76 -9.14
CA ASN A 127 -0.48 -3.79 -9.96
C ASN A 127 -0.65 -3.97 -11.48
N ARG A 128 -1.75 -4.58 -11.94
CA ARG A 128 -2.09 -4.62 -13.38
C ARG A 128 -2.79 -3.33 -13.76
N ASP A 129 -2.46 -2.74 -14.90
CA ASP A 129 -3.06 -1.47 -15.36
C ASP A 129 -4.59 -1.51 -15.36
N LYS A 130 -5.18 -2.64 -15.78
CA LYS A 130 -6.63 -2.84 -15.73
C LYS A 130 -7.18 -2.72 -14.31
N THR A 131 -6.54 -3.35 -13.32
CA THR A 131 -6.93 -3.27 -11.91
C THR A 131 -6.86 -1.82 -11.43
N ARG A 132 -5.73 -1.13 -11.69
CA ARG A 132 -5.51 0.28 -11.30
C ARG A 132 -6.59 1.21 -11.85
N ILE A 133 -6.94 1.07 -13.13
CA ILE A 133 -7.97 1.88 -13.80
C ILE A 133 -9.35 1.59 -13.23
N LEU A 134 -9.72 0.31 -13.10
CA LEU A 134 -11.06 -0.07 -12.69
C LEU A 134 -11.32 0.22 -11.20
N THR A 135 -10.35 -0.01 -10.30
CA THR A 135 -10.49 0.37 -8.89
C THR A 135 -10.64 1.87 -8.74
N THR A 136 -9.87 2.66 -9.48
CA THR A 136 -10.01 4.14 -9.50
C THR A 136 -11.41 4.56 -9.92
N ASN A 137 -11.98 3.95 -10.98
CA ASN A 137 -13.33 4.27 -11.45
C ASN A 137 -14.41 3.92 -10.41
N VAL A 138 -14.31 2.74 -9.79
CA VAL A 138 -15.24 2.33 -8.72
C VAL A 138 -15.12 3.28 -7.55
N ASN A 139 -13.91 3.62 -7.11
CA ASN A 139 -13.72 4.50 -5.97
C ASN A 139 -14.28 5.90 -6.20
N ASN A 140 -14.11 6.44 -7.41
CA ASN A 140 -14.71 7.71 -7.79
C ASN A 140 -16.24 7.64 -7.77
N THR A 141 -16.81 6.55 -8.29
CA THR A 141 -18.26 6.31 -8.30
C THR A 141 -18.82 6.21 -6.87
N GLU A 142 -18.07 5.57 -5.97
CA GLU A 142 -18.43 5.39 -4.56
C GLU A 142 -18.07 6.59 -3.67
N GLY A 143 -17.46 7.64 -4.21
CA GLY A 143 -17.16 8.89 -3.49
C GLY A 143 -15.86 8.90 -2.67
N TYR A 144 -14.98 7.90 -2.83
CA TYR A 144 -13.70 7.82 -2.11
C TYR A 144 -12.54 8.51 -2.82
N GLY A 145 -12.65 8.77 -4.14
CA GLY A 145 -11.58 9.33 -4.96
C GLY A 145 -10.57 8.28 -5.44
N GLY A 146 -9.58 8.69 -6.24
CA GLY A 146 -8.56 7.78 -6.76
C GLY A 146 -7.41 7.55 -5.78
N VAL A 147 -7.06 6.28 -5.55
CA VAL A 147 -5.80 5.89 -4.92
C VAL A 147 -4.85 5.33 -5.97
N VAL A 148 -3.60 5.78 -5.98
CA VAL A 148 -2.62 5.33 -6.97
C VAL A 148 -1.90 4.10 -6.45
N ILE A 149 -2.12 2.95 -7.07
CA ILE A 149 -1.27 1.77 -6.84
C ILE A 149 0.06 2.01 -7.52
N CYS A 150 1.19 1.81 -6.85
CA CYS A 150 2.53 2.01 -7.41
C CYS A 150 3.60 1.18 -6.67
N THR A 151 4.79 1.14 -7.23
CA THR A 151 6.01 0.58 -6.62
C THR A 151 6.76 1.67 -5.85
N ALA A 152 7.69 1.30 -4.96
CA ALA A 152 8.53 2.30 -4.27
C ALA A 152 9.36 3.13 -5.27
N LYS A 153 9.83 2.49 -6.35
CA LYS A 153 10.54 3.15 -7.44
C LYS A 153 9.74 4.29 -8.08
N GLU A 154 8.45 4.06 -8.32
CA GLU A 154 7.56 5.08 -8.89
C GLU A 154 7.34 6.23 -7.89
N VAL A 155 7.12 5.92 -6.61
CA VAL A 155 7.00 6.96 -5.55
C VAL A 155 8.24 7.85 -5.50
N LEU A 156 9.43 7.24 -5.50
CA LEU A 156 10.71 7.94 -5.38
C LEU A 156 11.09 8.74 -6.64
N ARG A 157 10.59 8.37 -7.84
CA ARG A 157 10.84 9.12 -9.08
C ARG A 157 10.24 10.52 -9.06
N HIS A 158 9.11 10.70 -8.39
CA HIS A 158 8.43 11.99 -8.27
C HIS A 158 9.16 12.99 -7.35
N GLU A 159 10.35 12.64 -6.83
CA GLU A 159 11.23 13.55 -6.08
C GLU A 159 12.33 14.21 -6.93
N GLN A 160 12.57 13.74 -8.15
CA GLN A 160 13.50 14.45 -9.03
C GLN A 160 12.77 15.63 -9.68
N PRO A 161 13.21 16.88 -9.46
CA PRO A 161 12.67 17.99 -10.24
C PRO A 161 12.88 17.68 -11.72
N ASP A 162 11.81 17.80 -12.50
CA ASP A 162 11.88 17.78 -13.96
C ASP A 162 13.00 18.74 -14.38
N ILE A 163 14.07 18.19 -14.97
CA ILE A 163 15.23 18.96 -15.48
C ILE A 163 14.81 19.76 -16.71
#